data_AF-A0A327J6P6-F1
#
_entry.id   AF-A0A327J6P6-F1
#
_cell.length_a   1.000
_cell.length_b   1.000
_cell.length_c   1.000
_cell.angle_alpha   90.00
_cell.angle_beta   90.00
_cell.angle_gamma   90.00
#
_symmetry.space_group_name_H-M   'P 1'
#
loop_
_entity.id
_entity.type
_entity.pdbx_description
1 polymer ?
#
loop_
_entity_poly.entity_id
_entity_poly.type
_entity_poly.pdbx_seq_one_letter_code
_entity_poly.pdbx_strand_id
1 'polypeptide(L)'
;MTEIYKVSEKQKERIRRLVKDFLKEQNTSIYKLAKMLNEKYGRSGSVSNLMNKFARATFKTAELMDIAELFGYELKFVPKSSIEGHENNSK
;
A
#
# COMPACT_ATOMS: atom_id res chain seq x y z
N MET A 1 -10.53 12.54 -25.90
CA MET A 1 -9.24 12.15 -25.29
C MET A 1 -9.55 11.65 -23.89
N THR A 2 -9.27 10.38 -23.59
CA THR A 2 -9.48 9.86 -22.25
C THR A 2 -8.39 10.43 -21.35
N GLU A 3 -8.74 11.25 -20.37
CA GLU A 3 -7.78 11.72 -19.39
C GLU A 3 -7.24 10.52 -18.60
N ILE A 4 -5.99 10.15 -18.87
CA ILE A 4 -5.32 9.08 -18.14
C ILE A 4 -5.04 9.61 -16.73
N TYR A 5 -5.67 9.01 -15.72
CA TYR A 5 -5.43 9.35 -14.33
C TYR A 5 -3.94 9.27 -13.99
N LYS A 6 -3.37 10.40 -13.54
CA LYS A 6 -1.98 10.51 -13.08
C LYS A 6 -1.95 10.72 -11.58
N VAL A 7 -1.36 9.76 -10.86
CA VAL A 7 -1.09 9.89 -9.43
C VAL A 7 -0.08 11.00 -9.21
N SER A 8 -0.39 11.96 -8.34
CA SER A 8 0.52 13.05 -7.99
C SER A 8 1.75 12.53 -7.23
N GLU A 9 2.89 13.21 -7.33
CA GLU A 9 4.11 12.81 -6.61
C GLU A 9 3.90 12.77 -5.09
N LYS A 10 3.12 13.72 -4.54
CA LYS A 10 2.73 13.70 -3.12
C LYS A 10 2.01 12.41 -2.75
N GLN A 11 1.10 11.93 -3.60
CA GLN A 11 0.36 10.70 -3.35
C GLN A 11 1.26 9.46 -3.52
N LYS A 12 2.16 9.45 -4.52
CA LYS A 12 3.16 8.38 -4.67
C LYS A 12 4.04 8.25 -3.43
N GLU A 13 4.49 9.37 -2.88
CA GLU A 13 5.33 9.36 -1.68
C GLU A 13 4.59 8.87 -0.43
N ARG A 14 3.28 9.16 -0.33
CA ARG A 14 2.43 8.56 0.73
C ARG A 14 2.30 7.05 0.57
N ILE A 15 2.12 6.56 -0.65
CA ILE A 15 2.05 5.12 -0.94
C ILE A 15 3.37 4.43 -0.62
N ARG A 16 4.51 5.02 -1.00
CA ARG A 16 5.84 4.45 -0.67
C ARG A 16 6.05 4.34 0.83
N ARG A 17 5.73 5.39 1.60
CA ARG A 17 5.81 5.38 3.06
C ARG A 17 4.89 4.33 3.67
N LEU A 18 3.62 4.30 3.26
CA LEU A 18 2.66 3.29 3.74
C LEU A 18 3.21 1.86 3.60
N VAL A 19 3.67 1.49 2.40
CA VAL A 19 4.20 0.14 2.17
C VAL A 19 5.51 -0.08 2.93
N LYS A 20 6.40 0.92 2.97
CA LYS A 20 7.69 0.80 3.68
C LYS A 20 7.51 0.61 5.18
N ASP A 21 6.63 1.39 5.80
CA ASP A 21 6.36 1.34 7.23
C ASP A 21 5.71 0.00 7.58
N PHE A 22 4.74 -0.44 6.79
CA PHE A 22 4.16 -1.77 6.92
C PHE A 22 5.22 -2.88 6.87
N LEU A 23 6.11 -2.89 5.87
CA LEU A 23 7.16 -3.93 5.79
C LEU A 23 8.15 -3.87 6.95
N LYS A 24 8.44 -2.66 7.46
CA LYS A 24 9.30 -2.48 8.63
C LYS A 24 8.66 -3.07 9.89
N GLU A 25 7.36 -2.84 10.10
CA GLU A 25 6.60 -3.43 11.21
C GLU A 25 6.61 -4.96 11.16
N GLN A 26 6.55 -5.54 9.95
CA GLN A 26 6.62 -6.98 9.76
C GLN A 26 8.07 -7.55 9.77
N ASN A 27 9.07 -6.72 10.06
CA ASN A 27 10.50 -7.06 10.01
C ASN A 27 10.89 -7.80 8.71
N THR A 28 10.38 -7.30 7.57
CA THR A 28 10.55 -7.92 6.26
C THR A 28 11.12 -6.94 5.23
N SER A 29 11.69 -7.49 4.16
CA SER A 29 12.18 -6.72 3.02
C SER A 29 11.29 -6.92 1.80
N ILE A 30 11.37 -6.02 0.81
CA ILE A 30 10.65 -6.18 -0.46
C ILE A 30 11.03 -7.48 -1.18
N TYR A 31 12.31 -7.89 -1.08
CA TYR A 31 12.78 -9.15 -1.65
C TYR A 31 12.13 -10.35 -0.96
N LYS A 32 12.11 -10.35 0.38
CA LYS A 32 11.48 -11.42 1.16
C LYS A 32 9.97 -11.46 0.92
N LEU A 33 9.32 -10.30 0.85
CA LEU A 33 7.91 -10.18 0.47
C LEU A 33 7.65 -10.82 -0.90
N ALA A 34 8.44 -10.50 -1.92
CA ALA A 34 8.27 -11.07 -3.25
C ALA A 34 8.41 -12.60 -3.24
N LYS A 35 9.36 -13.13 -2.46
CA LYS A 35 9.51 -14.58 -2.29
C LYS A 35 8.27 -15.21 -1.65
N MET A 36 7.82 -14.66 -0.53
CA MET A 36 6.64 -15.15 0.21
C MET A 36 5.35 -15.10 -0.64
N LEU A 37 5.15 -14.01 -1.39
CA LEU A 37 4.00 -13.87 -2.29
C LEU A 37 4.03 -14.94 -3.40
N ASN A 38 5.19 -15.17 -4.01
CA ASN A 38 5.35 -16.21 -5.02
C ASN A 38 5.11 -17.60 -4.44
N GLU A 39 5.59 -17.89 -3.24
CA GLU A 39 5.38 -19.16 -2.54
C GLU A 39 3.90 -19.40 -2.21
N LYS A 40 3.17 -18.38 -1.73
CA LYS A 40 1.77 -18.52 -1.32
C LYS A 40 0.79 -18.55 -2.50
N TYR A 41 0.99 -17.72 -3.52
CA TYR A 41 -0.01 -17.51 -4.58
C TYR A 41 0.44 -17.95 -5.97
N GLY A 42 1.72 -18.30 -6.17
CA GLY A 42 2.27 -18.79 -7.44
C GLY A 42 2.15 -17.83 -8.64
N ARG A 43 1.73 -16.58 -8.41
CA ARG A 43 1.29 -15.65 -9.48
C ARG A 43 1.74 -14.21 -9.31
N SER A 44 2.36 -13.85 -8.20
CA SER A 44 2.52 -12.47 -7.75
C SER A 44 3.84 -11.84 -8.21
N GLY A 45 4.14 -11.97 -9.50
CA GLY A 45 5.21 -11.23 -10.18
C GLY A 45 6.63 -11.59 -9.76
N SER A 46 7.56 -11.46 -10.69
CA SER A 46 8.98 -11.52 -10.37
C SER A 46 9.34 -10.47 -9.32
N VAL A 47 10.38 -10.73 -8.52
CA VAL A 47 10.95 -9.76 -7.56
C VAL A 47 11.12 -8.37 -8.21
N SER A 48 11.59 -8.35 -9.46
CA SER A 48 11.76 -7.13 -10.25
C SER A 48 10.45 -6.37 -10.48
N ASN A 49 9.34 -7.07 -10.76
CA ASN A 49 8.04 -6.43 -10.93
C ASN A 49 7.57 -5.76 -9.63
N LEU A 50 7.73 -6.44 -8.49
CA LEU A 50 7.34 -5.88 -7.19
C LEU A 50 8.21 -4.68 -6.80
N MET A 51 9.52 -4.77 -7.02
CA MET A 51 10.45 -3.65 -6.81
C MET A 51 10.08 -2.45 -7.68
N ASN A 52 9.75 -2.69 -8.95
CA ASN A 52 9.34 -1.65 -9.87
C ASN A 52 8.01 -0.99 -9.45
N LYS A 53 7.04 -1.77 -8.98
CA LYS A 53 5.78 -1.25 -8.44
C LYS A 53 5.99 -0.45 -7.18
N PHE A 54 6.91 -0.86 -6.32
CA PHE A 54 7.31 -0.12 -5.15
C PHE A 54 7.95 1.23 -5.52
N ALA A 55 8.96 1.22 -6.39
CA ALA A 55 9.65 2.44 -6.84
C ALA A 55 8.67 3.45 -7.48
N ARG A 56 7.74 2.95 -8.29
CA ARG A 56 6.76 3.78 -9.01
C ARG A 56 5.47 4.07 -8.22
N ALA A 57 5.27 3.45 -7.06
CA ALA A 57 4.05 3.53 -6.26
C ALA A 57 2.78 3.16 -7.04
N THR A 58 2.84 2.09 -7.86
CA THR A 58 1.77 1.65 -8.77
C THR A 58 1.17 0.31 -8.34
N PHE A 59 0.90 0.14 -7.06
CA PHE A 59 0.23 -1.07 -6.55
C PHE A 59 -1.25 -1.06 -6.91
N LYS A 60 -1.74 -2.19 -7.43
CA LYS A 60 -3.19 -2.41 -7.55
C LYS A 60 -3.76 -2.81 -6.19
N THR A 61 -5.04 -2.54 -5.99
CA THR A 61 -5.75 -2.91 -4.74
C THR A 61 -5.65 -4.40 -4.43
N ALA A 62 -5.82 -5.27 -5.44
CA ALA A 62 -5.66 -6.72 -5.27
C ALA A 62 -4.29 -7.11 -4.72
N GLU A 63 -3.22 -6.44 -5.15
CA GLU A 63 -1.88 -6.72 -4.65
C GLU A 63 -1.70 -6.29 -3.19
N LEU A 64 -2.32 -5.18 -2.79
CA LEU A 64 -2.32 -4.75 -1.39
C LEU A 64 -3.13 -5.71 -0.51
N MET A 65 -4.22 -6.27 -1.03
CA MET A 65 -5.00 -7.30 -0.34
C MET A 65 -4.19 -8.59 -0.17
N ASP A 66 -3.53 -9.07 -1.21
CA ASP A 66 -2.67 -10.26 -1.14
C ASP A 66 -1.54 -10.09 -0.11
N ILE A 67 -0.93 -8.90 -0.07
CA ILE A 67 0.09 -8.53 0.91
C ILE A 67 -0.51 -8.51 2.31
N ALA A 68 -1.66 -7.87 2.54
CA ALA A 68 -2.30 -7.82 3.85
C ALA A 68 -2.60 -9.24 4.35
N GLU A 69 -3.24 -10.07 3.52
CA GLU A 69 -3.60 -11.44 3.87
C GLU A 69 -2.36 -12.31 4.15
N LEU A 70 -1.24 -12.07 3.47
CA LEU A 70 0.01 -12.78 3.71
C LEU A 70 0.52 -12.59 5.16
N PHE A 71 0.28 -11.43 5.77
CA PHE A 71 0.68 -11.15 7.15
C PHE A 71 -0.48 -11.26 8.16
N GLY A 72 -1.65 -11.78 7.74
CA GLY A 72 -2.81 -11.90 8.62
C GLY A 72 -3.56 -10.58 8.87
N TYR A 73 -3.44 -9.62 7.95
CA TYR A 73 -4.14 -8.33 8.00
C TYR A 73 -5.30 -8.29 6.98
N GLU A 74 -6.23 -7.38 7.22
CA GLU A 74 -7.28 -7.00 6.27
C GLU A 74 -7.11 -5.54 5.83
N LEU A 75 -7.53 -5.23 4.59
CA LEU A 75 -7.55 -3.86 4.08
C LEU A 75 -8.93 -3.26 4.34
N LYS A 76 -8.99 -2.19 5.14
CA LYS A 76 -10.23 -1.47 5.48
C LYS A 76 -10.12 0.02 5.22
N PHE A 77 -11.24 0.62 4.82
CA PHE A 77 -11.38 2.07 4.82
C PHE A 77 -11.78 2.52 6.22
N VAL A 78 -10.94 3.33 6.84
CA VAL A 78 -11.24 3.96 8.12
C VAL A 78 -11.61 5.43 7.88
N PRO A 79 -12.65 5.96 8.56
CA PRO A 79 -12.91 7.40 8.57
C PRO A 79 -11.65 8.13 9.03
N LYS A 80 -11.32 9.24 8.36
CA LYS A 80 -10.24 10.10 8.86
C LYS A 80 -10.69 10.68 10.20
N SER A 81 -9.91 10.45 11.25
CA SER A 81 -10.02 11.25 12.46
C SER A 81 -9.62 12.68 12.09
N SER A 82 -10.55 13.63 12.17
CA SER A 82 -10.22 15.05 12.08
C SER A 82 -9.30 15.37 13.25
N ILE A 83 -8.00 15.57 12.99
CA ILE A 83 -7.10 16.19 13.96
C ILE A 83 -7.38 17.68 13.86
N GLU A 84 -8.51 18.10 14.41
CA GLU A 84 -8.89 19.46 14.77
C GLU A 84 -10.32 19.37 15.33
N GLY A 85 -10.49 19.75 16.59
CA GLY A 85 -11.79 19.83 17.22
C GLY A 85 -12.66 20.82 16.45
N HIS A 86 -13.77 20.33 15.90
CA HIS A 86 -14.92 21.21 15.78
C HIS A 86 -15.42 21.47 17.20
N GLU A 87 -14.97 22.56 17.82
CA GLU A 87 -15.78 23.22 18.84
C GLU A 87 -17.11 23.54 18.18
N ASN A 88 -18.11 22.68 18.40
CA ASN A 88 -19.50 23.01 18.15
C ASN A 88 -19.90 24.07 19.16
N ASN A 89 -19.55 25.34 18.90
CA ASN A 89 -20.23 26.46 19.50
C ASN A 89 -21.57 26.64 18.77
N SER A 90 -22.51 25.75 19.10
CA SER A 90 -23.93 25.99 18.82
C SER A 90 -24.49 26.83 19.96
N LYS A 91 -24.95 28.02 19.57
CA LYS A 91 -25.67 29.02 20.35
C LYS A 91 -26.80 28.46 21.21
#